data_AF-Z4WSB1-F1
#
_entry.id   AF-Z4WSB1-F1
#
_cell.length_a   1.000
_cell.length_b   1.000
_cell.length_c   1.000
_cell.angle_alpha   90.00
_cell.angle_beta   90.00
_cell.angle_gamma   90.00
#
_symmetry.space_group_name_H-M   'P 1'
#
loop_
_entity.id
_entity.type
_entity.pdbx_description
1 polymer ?
#
loop_
_entity_poly.entity_id
_entity_poly.type
_entity_poly.pdbx_seq_one_letter_code
_entity_poly.pdbx_strand_id
1 'polypeptide(L)'
;MGNVFSGQVVGETAKTLSERFGKVLQQRQSMTINRNDKSTSISTQLDSLIPASKISNLTQGMFVGVVSDNFDERIEQKIFHAEIVVDVAKVTAETKAYQPIPVIAEFLNEDGSDSLSETIEANYKCVKQEILSLVASEIEQIKNDANLKHLIKE
;
A
#
# COMPACT_ATOMS: atom_id res chain seq x y z
N MET A 1 -15.53 11.33 -1.38
CA MET A 1 -15.57 9.97 -1.96
C MET A 1 -14.25 9.75 -2.69
N GLY A 2 -13.65 8.57 -2.53
CA GLY A 2 -12.27 8.31 -2.97
C GLY A 2 -12.22 7.58 -4.31
N ASN A 3 -11.11 7.78 -5.04
CA ASN A 3 -10.81 7.02 -6.24
C ASN A 3 -10.43 5.58 -5.88
N VAL A 4 -10.89 4.61 -6.65
CA VAL A 4 -10.55 3.19 -6.47
C VAL A 4 -9.87 2.70 -7.74
N PHE A 5 -8.66 2.18 -7.61
CA PHE A 5 -7.90 1.58 -8.69
C PHE A 5 -7.61 0.12 -8.33
N SER A 6 -7.82 -0.78 -9.28
CA SER A 6 -7.52 -2.19 -9.12
C SER A 6 -6.93 -2.76 -10.40
N GLY A 7 -5.79 -3.44 -10.26
CA GLY A 7 -5.24 -4.27 -11.32
C GLY A 7 -5.87 -5.66 -11.29
N GLN A 8 -5.12 -6.67 -11.72
CA GLN A 8 -5.52 -8.05 -11.59
C GLN A 8 -5.66 -8.44 -10.12
N VAL A 9 -6.87 -8.83 -9.70
CA VAL A 9 -7.11 -9.39 -8.36
C VAL A 9 -7.96 -10.63 -8.48
N VAL A 10 -7.70 -11.63 -7.64
CA VAL A 10 -8.41 -12.92 -7.65
C VAL A 10 -9.24 -13.10 -6.38
N GLY A 11 -10.25 -13.97 -6.45
CA GLY A 11 -11.04 -14.39 -5.30
C GLY A 11 -12.07 -13.35 -4.82
N GLU A 12 -12.20 -13.21 -3.51
CA GLU A 12 -13.25 -12.41 -2.86
C GLU A 12 -13.12 -10.91 -3.20
N THR A 13 -11.90 -10.39 -3.28
CA THR A 13 -11.63 -8.98 -3.62
C THR A 13 -12.19 -8.62 -5.00
N ALA A 14 -12.10 -9.53 -5.98
CA ALA A 14 -12.65 -9.31 -7.32
C ALA A 14 -14.18 -9.23 -7.28
N LYS A 15 -14.82 -10.03 -6.43
CA LYS A 15 -16.28 -10.02 -6.25
C LYS A 15 -16.74 -8.72 -5.59
N THR A 16 -16.08 -8.29 -4.52
CA THR A 16 -16.38 -7.03 -3.83
C THR A 16 -16.22 -5.83 -4.77
N LEU A 17 -15.18 -5.82 -5.60
CA LEU A 17 -14.97 -4.77 -6.60
C LEU A 17 -16.02 -4.80 -7.70
N SER A 18 -16.36 -5.98 -8.23
CA SER A 18 -17.42 -6.17 -9.22
C SER A 18 -18.77 -5.64 -8.71
N GLU A 19 -19.11 -5.93 -7.45
CA GLU A 19 -20.32 -5.41 -6.80
C GLU A 19 -20.27 -3.88 -6.62
N ARG A 20 -19.10 -3.31 -6.30
CA ARG A 20 -18.91 -1.85 -6.20
C ARG A 20 -19.06 -1.12 -7.53
N PHE A 21 -18.70 -1.74 -8.65
CA PHE A 21 -18.90 -1.18 -9.99
C PHE A 21 -20.38 -1.20 -10.43
N GLY A 22 -21.22 -1.97 -9.74
CA GLY A 22 -22.65 -2.04 -9.99
C GLY A 22 -23.05 -2.92 -11.18
N LYS A 23 -24.35 -2.92 -11.45
CA LYS A 23 -24.99 -3.72 -12.50
C LYS A 23 -25.63 -2.82 -13.55
N VAL A 24 -25.63 -3.27 -14.79
CA VAL A 24 -26.25 -2.59 -15.92
C VAL A 24 -27.27 -3.51 -16.59
N LEU A 25 -28.33 -2.93 -17.14
CA LEU A 25 -29.29 -3.68 -17.93
C LEU A 25 -28.65 -4.06 -19.26
N GLN A 26 -28.35 -5.34 -19.42
CA GLN A 26 -27.75 -5.89 -20.62
C GLN A 26 -28.83 -6.52 -21.52
N GLN A 27 -28.81 -6.18 -22.80
CA GLN A 27 -29.65 -6.80 -23.81
C GLN A 27 -28.98 -8.09 -24.32
N ARG A 28 -29.68 -9.20 -24.22
CA ARG A 28 -29.28 -10.49 -24.74
C ARG A 28 -30.14 -10.81 -25.96
N GLN A 29 -29.50 -10.85 -27.12
CA GLN A 29 -30.12 -11.28 -28.36
C GLN A 29 -29.80 -12.76 -28.59
N SER A 30 -30.83 -13.60 -28.61
CA SER A 30 -30.72 -15.01 -28.98
C SER A 30 -31.26 -15.19 -30.39
N MET A 31 -30.44 -15.70 -31.30
CA MET A 31 -30.86 -16.01 -32.66
C MET A 31 -31.02 -17.51 -32.81
N THR A 32 -32.21 -17.97 -33.16
CA THR A 32 -32.50 -19.36 -33.49
C THR A 32 -32.59 -19.47 -35.00
N ILE A 33 -31.67 -20.24 -35.60
CA ILE A 33 -31.62 -20.45 -37.05
C ILE A 33 -32.21 -21.83 -37.35
N ASN A 34 -33.38 -21.86 -37.98
CA ASN A 34 -34.01 -23.07 -38.51
C ASN A 34 -33.84 -23.10 -40.05
N ARG A 35 -34.01 -24.26 -40.70
CA ARG A 35 -33.84 -24.42 -42.17
C ARG A 35 -34.75 -23.49 -42.99
N ASN A 36 -35.90 -23.10 -42.45
CA ASN A 36 -36.87 -22.26 -43.14
C ASN A 36 -36.95 -20.81 -42.60
N ASP A 37 -36.54 -20.55 -41.35
CA ASP A 37 -36.70 -19.23 -40.71
C ASP A 37 -35.58 -18.92 -39.71
N LYS A 38 -35.25 -17.64 -39.58
CA LYS A 38 -34.39 -17.10 -38.52
C LYS A 38 -35.24 -16.31 -37.53
N SER A 39 -35.40 -16.83 -36.31
CA SER A 39 -36.06 -16.09 -35.23
C SER A 39 -35.02 -15.39 -34.37
N THR A 40 -35.28 -14.13 -34.01
CA THR A 40 -34.46 -13.35 -33.08
C THR A 40 -35.29 -13.02 -31.86
N SER A 41 -34.88 -13.52 -30.70
CA SER A 41 -35.45 -13.16 -29.41
C SER A 41 -34.54 -12.17 -28.71
N ILE A 42 -35.09 -11.08 -28.19
CA ILE A 42 -34.36 -10.06 -27.44
C ILE A 42 -34.89 -10.06 -26.02
N SER A 43 -34.02 -10.28 -25.05
CA SER A 43 -34.34 -10.23 -23.63
C SER A 43 -33.40 -9.26 -22.91
N THR A 44 -33.88 -8.63 -21.84
CA THR A 44 -33.07 -7.73 -21.00
C THR A 44 -32.86 -8.35 -19.63
N GLN A 45 -31.62 -8.38 -19.15
CA GLN A 45 -31.25 -8.91 -17.84
C GLN A 45 -30.31 -7.93 -17.13
N LEU A 46 -30.41 -7.82 -15.80
CA LEU A 46 -29.44 -7.07 -15.01
C LEU A 46 -28.18 -7.92 -14.83
N ASP A 47 -27.06 -7.50 -15.42
CA ASP A 47 -25.77 -8.17 -15.30
C ASP A 47 -24.71 -7.21 -14.74
N SER A 48 -23.62 -7.75 -14.23
CA SER A 48 -22.53 -6.96 -13.64
C SER A 48 -21.80 -6.19 -14.74
N LEU A 49 -21.59 -4.88 -14.54
CA LEU A 49 -20.92 -4.03 -15.55
C LEU A 49 -19.52 -4.56 -15.86
N ILE A 50 -18.77 -4.93 -14.82
CA ILE A 50 -17.47 -5.59 -14.91
C ILE A 50 -17.53 -6.86 -14.07
N PRO A 51 -17.62 -8.05 -14.69
CA PRO A 51 -17.63 -9.32 -13.97
C PRO A 51 -16.30 -9.58 -13.24
N ALA A 52 -16.35 -10.24 -12.07
CA ALA A 52 -15.17 -10.63 -11.30
C ALA A 52 -14.17 -11.49 -12.12
N SER A 53 -14.65 -12.27 -13.09
CA SER A 53 -13.81 -13.03 -14.02
C SER A 53 -12.99 -12.13 -14.96
N LYS A 54 -13.54 -10.99 -15.37
CA LYS A 54 -12.82 -10.00 -16.19
C LYS A 54 -11.73 -9.31 -15.36
N ILE A 55 -11.99 -9.04 -14.08
CA ILE A 55 -11.01 -8.46 -13.13
C ILE A 55 -9.89 -9.47 -12.82
N SER A 56 -10.24 -10.74 -12.63
CA SER A 56 -9.28 -11.81 -12.34
C SER A 56 -8.34 -12.12 -13.51
N ASN A 57 -8.76 -11.83 -14.74
CA ASN A 57 -8.01 -12.11 -15.96
C ASN A 57 -7.43 -10.84 -16.62
N LEU A 58 -7.31 -9.74 -15.87
CA LEU A 58 -6.66 -8.53 -16.38
C LEU A 58 -5.19 -8.81 -16.70
N THR A 59 -4.74 -8.38 -17.88
CA THR A 59 -3.33 -8.44 -18.27
C THR A 59 -2.53 -7.37 -17.53
N GLN A 60 -1.23 -7.58 -17.40
CA GLN A 60 -0.34 -6.56 -16.82
C GLN A 60 -0.49 -5.24 -17.59
N GLY A 61 -0.60 -4.13 -16.85
CA GLY A 61 -0.84 -2.81 -17.43
C GLY A 61 -2.33 -2.46 -17.58
N MET A 62 -3.25 -3.42 -17.49
CA MET A 62 -4.69 -3.15 -17.50
C MET A 62 -5.22 -2.88 -16.08
N PHE A 63 -6.01 -1.83 -15.94
CA PHE A 63 -6.61 -1.42 -14.68
C PHE A 63 -8.10 -1.18 -14.83
N VAL A 64 -8.82 -1.48 -13.76
CA VAL A 64 -10.22 -1.14 -13.58
C VAL A 64 -10.39 -0.26 -12.35
N GLY A 65 -11.32 0.68 -12.40
CA GLY A 65 -11.50 1.57 -11.27
C GLY A 65 -12.65 2.53 -11.39
N VAL A 66 -12.90 3.26 -10.31
CA VAL A 66 -13.84 4.36 -10.27
C VAL A 66 -13.09 5.63 -9.89
N VAL A 67 -13.26 6.68 -10.68
CA VAL A 67 -12.78 8.02 -10.39
C VAL A 67 -13.96 8.86 -9.88
N SER A 68 -13.76 9.53 -8.76
CA SER A 68 -14.69 10.54 -8.25
C SER A 68 -14.46 11.86 -8.98
N ASP A 69 -15.53 12.55 -9.33
CA ASP A 69 -15.50 13.86 -9.97
C ASP A 69 -15.31 14.99 -8.94
N ASN A 70 -14.90 16.15 -9.45
CA ASN A 70 -14.90 17.40 -8.70
C ASN A 70 -16.19 18.18 -9.01
N PHE A 71 -16.58 19.11 -8.15
CA PHE A 71 -17.82 19.89 -8.35
C PHE A 71 -17.85 20.67 -9.68
N ASP A 72 -16.69 21.18 -10.09
CA ASP A 72 -16.53 21.99 -11.30
C ASP A 72 -16.25 21.16 -12.57
N GLU A 73 -15.73 19.95 -12.42
CA GLU A 73 -15.37 19.06 -13.52
C GLU A 73 -16.04 17.69 -13.35
N ARG A 74 -17.25 17.58 -13.89
CA ARG A 74 -18.02 16.32 -13.88
C ARG A 74 -17.53 15.38 -14.96
N ILE A 75 -17.16 14.17 -14.54
CA ILE A 75 -16.76 13.09 -15.43
C ILE A 75 -17.98 12.19 -15.67
N GLU A 76 -18.43 12.09 -16.92
CA GLU A 76 -19.57 11.24 -17.30
C GLU A 76 -19.26 9.74 -17.09
N GLN A 77 -18.05 9.31 -17.45
CA GLN A 77 -17.59 7.93 -17.27
C GLN A 77 -16.72 7.80 -16.02
N LYS A 78 -17.37 7.64 -14.87
CA LYS A 78 -16.66 7.44 -13.58
C LYS A 78 -15.94 6.10 -13.51
N ILE A 79 -16.44 5.08 -14.21
CA ILE A 79 -15.88 3.73 -14.20
C ILE A 79 -15.04 3.54 -15.46
N PHE A 80 -13.79 3.08 -15.30
CA PHE A 80 -12.88 2.82 -16.41
C PHE A 80 -12.34 1.39 -16.38
N HIS A 81 -11.98 0.90 -17.56
CA HIS A 81 -11.23 -0.33 -17.82
C HIS A 81 -10.23 -0.01 -18.94
N ALA A 82 -8.99 0.30 -18.59
CA ALA A 82 -8.02 0.87 -19.52
C ALA A 82 -6.61 0.32 -19.30
N GLU A 83 -5.80 0.38 -20.35
CA GLU A 83 -4.37 0.09 -20.31
C GLU A 83 -3.60 1.35 -19.90
N ILE A 84 -2.69 1.22 -18.94
CA ILE A 84 -1.74 2.28 -18.61
C ILE A 84 -0.59 2.19 -19.60
N VAL A 85 -0.54 3.13 -20.53
CA VAL A 85 0.58 3.30 -21.47
C VAL A 85 1.69 4.05 -20.75
N VAL A 86 2.71 3.33 -20.31
CA VAL A 86 3.93 3.92 -19.73
C VAL A 86 5.00 4.01 -20.81
N ASP A 87 5.57 5.19 -21.01
CA ASP A 87 6.75 5.37 -21.85
C ASP A 87 7.98 4.76 -21.15
N VAL A 88 8.25 3.50 -21.49
CA VAL A 88 9.35 2.71 -20.90
C VAL A 88 10.70 3.38 -21.13
N ALA A 89 10.89 4.11 -22.25
CA ALA A 89 12.17 4.75 -22.56
C ALA A 89 12.45 5.90 -21.58
N LYS A 90 11.44 6.73 -21.29
CA LYS A 90 11.56 7.83 -20.34
C LYS A 90 11.76 7.33 -18.90
N VAL A 91 10.97 6.35 -18.47
CA VAL A 91 11.08 5.77 -17.11
C VAL A 91 12.43 5.10 -16.90
N THR A 92 13.00 4.45 -17.92
CA THR A 92 14.33 3.83 -17.81
C THR A 92 15.44 4.88 -17.70
N ALA A 93 15.32 6.01 -18.39
CA ALA A 93 16.26 7.12 -18.26
C ALA A 93 16.20 7.76 -16.87
N GLU A 94 14.99 7.98 -16.34
CA GLU A 94 14.77 8.46 -14.97
C GLU A 94 15.29 7.44 -13.94
N THR A 95 15.07 6.14 -14.18
CA THR A 95 15.49 5.08 -13.24
C THR A 95 17.00 4.96 -13.14
N LYS A 96 17.73 5.17 -14.24
CA LYS A 96 19.20 5.23 -14.24
C LYS A 96 19.74 6.46 -13.51
N ALA A 97 18.94 7.52 -13.39
CA ALA A 97 19.29 8.72 -12.66
C ALA A 97 18.89 8.64 -11.17
N TYR A 98 18.19 7.60 -10.72
CA TYR A 98 17.90 7.44 -9.30
C TYR A 98 19.19 7.28 -8.51
N GLN A 99 19.38 8.19 -7.56
CA GLN A 99 20.37 8.00 -6.52
C GLN A 99 19.82 7.01 -5.49
N PRO A 100 20.65 6.07 -5.01
CA PRO A 100 20.23 5.19 -3.92
C PRO A 100 19.80 6.04 -2.73
N ILE A 101 18.76 5.58 -2.02
CA ILE A 101 18.33 6.21 -0.76
C ILE A 101 19.56 6.22 0.16
N PRO A 102 19.98 7.39 0.66
CA PRO A 102 21.14 7.47 1.54
C PRO A 102 20.85 6.63 2.78
N VAL A 103 21.78 5.71 3.09
CA VAL A 103 21.70 4.90 4.30
C VAL A 103 22.01 5.82 5.48
N ILE A 104 20.99 6.13 6.28
CA ILE A 104 21.06 7.13 7.37
C ILE A 104 21.97 6.64 8.51
N ALA A 105 22.10 5.32 8.69
CA ALA A 105 22.99 4.70 9.66
C ALA A 105 23.50 3.37 9.09
N GLU A 106 24.76 3.35 8.69
CA GLU A 106 25.47 2.10 8.36
C GLU A 106 26.02 1.53 9.67
N PHE A 107 25.48 0.38 10.10
CA PHE A 107 26.04 -0.42 11.21
C PHE A 107 27.08 -1.42 10.68
N LEU A 108 27.88 -0.98 9.72
CA LEU A 108 28.95 -1.75 9.11
C LEU A 108 30.25 -1.44 9.84
N ASN A 109 30.91 -2.48 10.38
CA ASN A 109 32.30 -2.36 10.81
C ASN A 109 33.23 -2.23 9.58
N GLU A 110 34.48 -1.79 9.79
CA GLU A 110 35.49 -1.60 8.72
C GLU A 110 35.70 -2.85 7.83
N ASP A 111 35.37 -4.05 8.34
CA ASP A 111 35.49 -5.34 7.64
C ASP A 111 34.22 -5.79 6.90
N GLY A 112 33.15 -5.00 6.88
CA GLY A 112 31.89 -5.30 6.18
C GLY A 112 31.01 -6.36 6.86
N SER A 113 31.29 -6.70 8.12
CA SER A 113 30.44 -7.55 8.96
C SER A 113 29.37 -6.73 9.69
N ASP A 114 28.20 -7.34 9.87
CA ASP A 114 27.03 -6.72 10.52
C ASP A 114 27.28 -6.59 12.03
N SER A 115 27.70 -5.41 12.47
CA SER A 115 28.09 -5.13 13.86
C SER A 115 26.96 -4.56 14.71
N LEU A 116 25.74 -4.64 14.19
CA LEU A 116 24.53 -4.19 14.83
C LEU A 116 24.40 -4.72 16.27
N SER A 117 24.67 -6.02 16.45
CA SER A 117 24.57 -6.68 17.76
C SER A 117 25.57 -6.13 18.77
N GLU A 118 26.82 -5.93 18.35
CA GLU A 118 27.90 -5.44 19.21
C GLU A 118 27.70 -3.98 19.59
N THR A 119 27.27 -3.15 18.63
CA THR A 119 26.97 -1.73 18.85
C THR A 119 25.78 -1.54 19.80
N ILE A 120 24.74 -2.37 19.66
CA ILE A 120 23.59 -2.36 20.58
C ILE A 120 24.03 -2.80 21.98
N GLU A 121 24.84 -3.85 22.10
CA GLU A 121 25.31 -4.32 23.40
C GLU A 121 26.23 -3.32 24.10
N ALA A 122 27.12 -2.66 23.35
CA ALA A 122 27.99 -1.60 23.86
C ALA A 122 27.17 -0.40 24.37
N ASN A 123 26.18 0.04 23.59
CA ASN A 123 25.27 1.11 24.02
C ASN A 123 24.46 0.72 25.25
N TYR A 124 23.94 -0.51 25.31
CA TYR A 124 23.22 -1.01 26.48
C TYR A 124 24.07 -0.99 27.75
N LYS A 125 25.33 -1.46 27.65
CA LYS A 125 26.28 -1.42 28.77
C LYS A 125 26.63 0.01 29.16
N CYS A 126 26.86 0.90 28.20
CA CYS A 126 27.17 2.30 28.43
C CYS A 126 26.04 3.01 29.19
N VAL A 127 24.81 2.94 28.69
CA VAL A 127 23.63 3.55 29.33
C VAL A 127 23.43 3.02 30.75
N LYS A 128 23.63 1.72 30.97
CA LYS A 128 23.52 1.13 32.31
C LYS A 128 24.60 1.67 33.25
N GLN A 129 25.83 1.79 32.78
CA GLN A 129 26.94 2.36 33.56
C GLN A 129 26.69 3.83 33.89
N GLU A 130 26.21 4.62 32.92
CA GLU A 130 25.87 6.03 33.10
C GLU A 130 24.76 6.23 34.12
N ILE A 131 23.68 5.43 34.05
CA ILE A 131 22.60 5.51 35.04
C ILE A 131 23.12 5.15 36.44
N LEU A 132 23.95 4.11 36.58
CA LEU A 132 24.54 3.77 37.87
C LEU A 132 25.45 4.88 38.41
N SER A 133 26.25 5.50 37.53
CA SER A 133 27.10 6.63 37.91
C SER A 133 26.29 7.86 38.27
N LEU A 134 25.19 8.12 37.57
CA LEU A 134 24.26 9.22 37.87
C LEU A 134 23.61 9.00 39.23
N VAL A 135 23.10 7.80 39.50
CA VAL A 135 22.50 7.44 40.80
C VAL A 135 23.53 7.56 41.92
N ALA A 136 24.76 7.07 41.72
CA ALA A 136 25.82 7.20 42.72
C ALA A 136 26.17 8.67 43.00
N SER A 137 26.32 9.48 41.95
CA SER A 137 26.60 10.92 42.08
C SER A 137 25.47 11.65 42.77
N GLU A 138 24.22 11.33 42.46
CA GLU A 138 23.04 11.93 43.07
C GLU A 138 22.92 11.54 44.56
N ILE A 139 23.21 10.27 44.89
CA ILE A 139 23.26 9.81 46.29
C ILE A 139 24.37 10.56 47.06
N GLU A 140 25.53 10.78 46.46
CA GLU A 140 26.60 11.59 47.08
C GLU A 140 26.19 13.06 47.26
N GLN A 141 25.50 13.66 46.28
CA GLN A 141 24.97 15.02 46.40
C GLN A 141 23.93 15.13 47.52
N ILE A 142 22.97 14.20 47.58
CA ILE A 142 21.95 14.13 48.63
C ILE A 142 22.58 13.91 50.02
N LYS A 143 23.68 13.15 50.12
CA LYS A 143 24.47 12.99 51.35
C LYS A 143 25.23 14.25 51.75
N ASN A 144 25.62 15.10 50.81
CA ASN A 144 26.36 16.32 51.12
C ASN A 144 25.45 17.51 51.42
N ASP A 145 24.21 17.51 50.91
CA ASP A 145 23.22 18.56 51.18
C ASP A 145 22.47 18.32 52.52
N ALA A 146 22.62 19.25 53.45
CA ALA A 146 22.02 19.18 54.78
C ALA A 146 20.48 19.12 54.76
N ASN A 147 19.82 19.63 53.71
CA ASN A 147 18.36 19.63 53.60
C ASN A 147 17.80 18.30 53.07
N LEU A 148 18.58 17.53 52.31
CA LEU A 148 18.10 16.33 51.60
C LEU A 148 18.55 15.00 52.26
N LYS A 149 19.49 15.05 53.21
CA LYS A 149 19.98 13.88 53.98
C LYS A 149 18.89 12.98 54.57
N HIS A 150 17.74 13.53 54.94
CA HIS A 150 16.64 12.78 55.55
C HIS A 150 15.91 11.82 54.58
N LEU A 151 16.17 11.93 53.27
CA LEU A 151 15.57 11.10 52.22
C LEU A 151 16.29 9.75 52.02
N ILE A 152 17.54 9.63 52.47
CA ILE A 152 18.27 8.37 52.43
C ILE A 152 17.94 7.61 53.72
N LYS A 153 17.09 6.57 53.60
CA LYS A 153 16.90 5.60 54.67
C LYS A 153 18.10 4.66 54.68
N GLU A 154 18.92 4.72 55.72
CA GLU A 154 19.76 3.58 56.11
C GLU A 154 18.88 2.36 56.47
#